data_AF-A0A1J8QDM1-F1
#
_entry.id   AF-A0A1J8QDM1-F1
#
_cell.length_a   1.000
_cell.length_b   1.000
_cell.length_c   1.000
_cell.angle_alpha   90.00
_cell.angle_beta   90.00
_cell.angle_gamma   90.00
#
_symmetry.space_group_name_H-M   'P 1'
#
loop_
_entity.id
_entity.type
_entity.pdbx_description
1 polymer ?
#
loop_
_entity_poly.entity_id
_entity_poly.type
_entity_poly.pdbx_seq_one_letter_code
_entity_poly.pdbx_strand_id
1 'polypeptide(L)'
;MYVDDLPWSEAEQLFYALSQCKACQTLEQILIFAENSPGSSLTAIRHLFCFTQLRNLQLNVDSPTFHLDNDLLLEAMSSWPHIRHLELGNPCLAHGLATVTFRGLFAALRRCPHLHTLALPIDAVNIDVDPEVESFQHTSLRYLDVSDSDVTDPEAVARIIFSMLPYIKDGVDFNDFDDLDDFGTNLWYEVNDCLDAFAARDQRIELGAPTT
;
A
#
# COMPACT_ATOMS: atom_id res chain seq x y z
N MET A 1 -12.62 -15.31 -3.89
CA MET A 1 -11.91 -16.58 -3.71
C MET A 1 -11.04 -16.43 -2.49
N TYR A 2 -11.07 -17.41 -1.58
CA TYR A 2 -10.26 -17.41 -0.37
C TYR A 2 -9.46 -18.72 -0.35
N VAL A 3 -8.15 -18.62 -0.15
CA VAL A 3 -7.25 -19.77 -0.01
C VAL A 3 -6.28 -19.48 1.13
N ASP A 4 -6.11 -20.45 2.01
CA ASP A 4 -5.28 -20.36 3.21
C ASP A 4 -4.16 -21.41 3.17
N ASP A 5 -3.03 -21.14 3.81
CA ASP A 5 -1.90 -22.07 4.00
C ASP A 5 -1.43 -22.78 2.72
N LEU A 6 -1.29 -22.03 1.61
CA LEU A 6 -0.91 -22.60 0.32
C LEU A 6 0.58 -22.40 0.02
N PRO A 7 1.37 -23.42 -0.38
CA PRO A 7 2.73 -23.17 -0.85
C PRO A 7 2.76 -22.17 -2.00
N TRP A 8 3.71 -21.24 -2.02
CA TRP A 8 3.76 -20.19 -3.07
C TRP A 8 3.75 -20.76 -4.49
N SER A 9 4.45 -21.86 -4.74
CA SER A 9 4.43 -22.52 -6.06
C SER A 9 3.04 -22.96 -6.51
N GLU A 10 2.18 -23.35 -5.56
CA GLU A 10 0.78 -23.69 -5.85
C GLU A 10 -0.06 -22.42 -6.04
N ALA A 11 0.25 -21.34 -5.31
CA ALA A 11 -0.38 -20.03 -5.54
C ALA A 11 -0.08 -19.52 -6.98
N GLU A 12 1.15 -19.65 -7.45
CA GLU A 12 1.53 -19.29 -8.83
C GLU A 12 0.75 -20.11 -9.86
N GLN A 13 0.67 -21.43 -9.65
CA GLN A 13 -0.12 -22.32 -10.51
C GLN A 13 -1.60 -21.96 -10.50
N LEU A 14 -2.13 -21.56 -9.34
CA LEU A 14 -3.49 -21.08 -9.20
C LEU A 14 -3.70 -19.78 -9.97
N PHE A 15 -2.80 -18.79 -9.87
CA PHE A 15 -2.90 -17.55 -10.64
C PHE A 15 -2.89 -17.84 -12.14
N TYR A 16 -1.99 -18.72 -12.58
CA TYR A 16 -1.91 -19.16 -13.96
C TYR A 16 -3.22 -19.83 -14.40
N ALA A 17 -3.73 -20.81 -13.64
CA ALA A 17 -4.97 -21.51 -13.96
C ALA A 17 -6.17 -20.56 -14.00
N LEU A 18 -6.26 -19.63 -13.06
CA LEU A 18 -7.30 -18.60 -13.03
C LEU A 18 -7.21 -17.70 -14.26
N SER A 19 -6.01 -17.31 -14.70
CA SER A 19 -5.83 -16.47 -15.89
C SER A 19 -6.30 -17.15 -17.18
N GLN A 20 -6.26 -18.48 -17.23
CA GLN A 20 -6.76 -19.28 -18.36
C GLN A 20 -8.29 -19.48 -18.30
N CYS A 21 -8.90 -19.25 -17.13
CA CYS A 21 -10.33 -19.38 -16.97
C CYS A 21 -11.05 -18.14 -17.53
N LYS A 22 -12.25 -18.31 -18.10
CA LYS A 22 -13.10 -17.18 -18.56
C LYS A 22 -13.68 -16.32 -17.41
N ALA A 23 -13.07 -16.37 -16.22
CA ALA A 23 -13.49 -15.68 -15.01
C ALA A 23 -12.89 -14.26 -14.87
N CYS A 24 -12.04 -13.84 -15.82
CA CYS A 24 -11.41 -12.52 -15.88
C CYS A 24 -12.38 -11.33 -15.73
N GLN A 25 -13.65 -11.53 -16.10
CA GLN A 25 -14.69 -10.50 -16.07
C GLN A 25 -15.65 -10.61 -14.87
N THR A 26 -15.49 -11.59 -13.99
CA THR A 26 -16.44 -11.85 -12.90
C THR A 26 -15.80 -11.87 -11.52
N LEU A 27 -14.49 -12.13 -11.45
CA LEU A 27 -13.80 -12.27 -10.19
C LEU A 27 -13.54 -10.89 -9.59
N GLU A 28 -14.25 -10.57 -8.51
CA GLU A 28 -14.10 -9.29 -7.81
C GLU A 28 -13.21 -9.37 -6.56
N GLN A 29 -12.97 -10.57 -6.04
CA GLN A 29 -12.27 -10.76 -4.77
C GLN A 29 -11.31 -11.94 -4.81
N ILE A 30 -10.07 -11.72 -4.41
CA ILE A 30 -9.01 -12.72 -4.27
C ILE A 30 -8.30 -12.47 -2.93
N LEU A 31 -8.33 -13.45 -2.05
CA LEU A 31 -7.60 -13.46 -0.78
C LEU A 31 -6.80 -14.76 -0.74
N ILE A 32 -5.49 -14.64 -0.68
CA ILE A 32 -4.56 -15.78 -0.71
C ILE A 32 -3.48 -15.56 0.33
N PHE A 33 -3.39 -16.52 1.23
CA PHE A 33 -2.31 -16.65 2.20
C PHE A 33 -1.42 -17.76 1.70
N ALA A 34 -0.17 -17.43 1.42
CA ALA A 34 0.77 -18.37 0.86
C ALA A 34 2.03 -18.52 1.71
N GLU A 35 2.35 -19.77 2.02
CA GLU A 35 3.57 -20.15 2.71
C GLU A 35 4.75 -20.12 1.73
N ASN A 36 5.90 -19.72 2.28
CA ASN A 36 7.12 -19.41 1.55
C ASN A 36 7.62 -20.52 0.60
N SER A 37 8.21 -20.11 -0.54
CA SER A 37 9.26 -20.88 -1.21
C SER A 37 10.45 -19.96 -1.53
N PRO A 38 11.70 -20.32 -1.16
CA PRO A 38 12.86 -19.47 -1.42
C PRO A 38 13.08 -19.28 -2.94
N GLY A 39 13.29 -18.03 -3.36
CA GLY A 39 13.50 -17.66 -4.76
C GLY A 39 12.24 -17.35 -5.57
N SER A 40 11.09 -17.23 -4.90
CA SER A 40 9.82 -16.82 -5.48
C SER A 40 9.83 -15.35 -5.92
N SER A 41 9.31 -15.08 -7.12
CA SER A 41 9.20 -13.74 -7.69
C SER A 41 7.74 -13.31 -7.75
N LEU A 42 7.47 -12.05 -7.43
CA LEU A 42 6.14 -11.45 -7.54
C LEU A 42 5.63 -11.34 -8.98
N THR A 43 6.45 -11.68 -9.98
CA THR A 43 6.03 -11.69 -11.40
C THR A 43 4.80 -12.56 -11.67
N ALA A 44 4.51 -13.55 -10.82
CA ALA A 44 3.30 -14.35 -10.92
C ALA A 44 2.00 -13.52 -10.78
N ILE A 45 2.03 -12.35 -10.09
CA ILE A 45 0.84 -11.48 -10.01
C ILE A 45 0.40 -10.95 -11.38
N ARG A 46 1.29 -10.96 -12.37
CA ARG A 46 0.97 -10.55 -13.75
C ARG A 46 -0.14 -11.42 -14.34
N HIS A 47 -0.27 -12.68 -13.90
CA HIS A 47 -1.40 -13.53 -14.30
C HIS A 47 -2.75 -12.99 -13.79
N LEU A 48 -2.74 -12.21 -12.71
CA LEU A 48 -3.93 -11.58 -12.16
C LEU A 48 -4.33 -10.28 -12.88
N PHE A 49 -3.50 -9.75 -13.79
CA PHE A 49 -3.79 -8.50 -14.50
C PHE A 49 -4.99 -8.62 -15.46
N CYS A 50 -5.39 -9.83 -15.82
CA CYS A 50 -6.59 -10.05 -16.61
C CYS A 50 -7.90 -9.79 -15.82
N PHE A 51 -7.88 -9.76 -14.48
CA PHE A 51 -9.07 -9.57 -13.64
C PHE A 51 -9.46 -8.09 -13.49
N THR A 52 -9.98 -7.50 -14.55
CA THR A 52 -10.34 -6.06 -14.58
C THR A 52 -11.47 -5.67 -13.63
N GLN A 53 -12.26 -6.63 -13.14
CA GLN A 53 -13.34 -6.39 -12.18
C GLN A 53 -12.90 -6.56 -10.71
N LEU A 54 -11.60 -6.75 -10.46
CA LEU A 54 -11.08 -6.94 -9.12
C LEU A 54 -11.33 -5.70 -8.25
N ARG A 55 -11.94 -5.92 -7.09
CA ARG A 55 -12.24 -4.93 -6.06
C ARG A 55 -11.40 -5.16 -4.81
N ASN A 56 -11.17 -6.42 -4.45
CA ASN A 56 -10.38 -6.78 -3.27
C ASN A 56 -9.29 -7.78 -3.68
N LEU A 57 -8.04 -7.42 -3.40
CA LEU A 57 -6.89 -8.29 -3.56
C LEU A 57 -6.08 -8.27 -2.27
N GLN A 58 -5.94 -9.42 -1.64
CA GLN A 58 -5.01 -9.64 -0.53
C GLN A 58 -4.09 -10.79 -0.90
N LEU A 59 -2.80 -10.53 -0.97
CA LEU A 59 -1.76 -11.52 -1.22
C LEU A 59 -0.76 -11.47 -0.06
N ASN A 60 -1.01 -12.27 0.96
CA ASN A 60 -0.18 -12.36 2.15
C ASN A 60 0.82 -13.49 1.96
N VAL A 61 2.11 -13.19 2.02
CA VAL A 61 3.16 -14.18 1.76
C VAL A 61 4.33 -13.98 2.71
N ASP A 62 4.75 -15.08 3.33
CA ASP A 62 5.64 -15.07 4.47
C ASP A 62 7.14 -14.97 4.12
N SER A 63 7.54 -14.04 3.24
CA SER A 63 8.95 -13.91 2.85
C SER A 63 9.38 -12.50 2.45
N PRO A 64 10.62 -12.09 2.79
CA PRO A 64 11.20 -10.81 2.38
C PRO A 64 11.60 -10.73 0.89
N THR A 65 11.34 -11.76 0.07
CA THR A 65 11.67 -11.73 -1.38
C THR A 65 10.64 -10.97 -2.24
N PHE A 66 9.86 -10.09 -1.61
CA PHE A 66 8.86 -9.23 -2.24
C PHE A 66 9.51 -8.02 -2.91
N HIS A 67 10.04 -8.19 -4.13
CA HIS A 67 10.50 -7.06 -4.92
C HIS A 67 9.33 -6.43 -5.70
N LEU A 68 8.63 -5.51 -5.05
CA LEU A 68 7.64 -4.63 -5.67
C LEU A 68 8.29 -3.27 -5.96
N ASP A 69 8.41 -2.92 -7.24
CA ASP A 69 8.92 -1.64 -7.70
C ASP A 69 7.81 -0.74 -8.29
N ASN A 70 8.19 0.50 -8.60
CA ASN A 70 7.28 1.51 -9.16
C ASN A 70 6.59 1.04 -10.46
N ASP A 71 7.32 0.35 -11.34
CA ASP A 71 6.81 -0.07 -12.64
C ASP A 71 5.79 -1.20 -12.50
N LEU A 72 6.10 -2.21 -11.66
CA LEU A 72 5.22 -3.33 -11.40
C LEU A 72 3.95 -2.87 -10.66
N LEU A 73 4.08 -1.97 -9.68
CA LEU A 73 2.92 -1.40 -8.98
C LEU A 73 2.01 -0.62 -9.95
N LEU A 74 2.61 0.21 -10.82
CA LEU A 74 1.85 0.97 -11.82
C LEU A 74 1.15 0.05 -12.83
N GLU A 75 1.82 -1.01 -13.30
CA GLU A 75 1.25 -2.01 -14.21
C GLU A 75 0.08 -2.75 -13.55
N ALA A 76 0.24 -3.14 -12.29
CA ALA A 76 -0.78 -3.81 -11.50
C ALA A 76 -2.03 -2.94 -11.29
N MET A 77 -1.85 -1.72 -10.79
CA MET A 77 -2.94 -0.78 -10.55
C MET A 77 -3.62 -0.32 -11.85
N SER A 78 -2.89 -0.23 -12.96
CA SER A 78 -3.49 0.03 -14.28
C SER A 78 -4.40 -1.11 -14.75
N SER A 79 -4.14 -2.33 -14.30
CA SER A 79 -4.91 -3.53 -14.64
C SER A 79 -6.15 -3.72 -13.77
N TRP A 80 -6.20 -3.09 -12.60
CA TRP A 80 -7.30 -3.18 -11.64
C TRP A 80 -7.96 -1.81 -11.36
N PRO A 81 -8.61 -1.18 -12.35
CA PRO A 81 -9.16 0.17 -12.22
C PRO A 81 -10.31 0.29 -11.20
N HIS A 82 -10.91 -0.84 -10.81
CA HIS A 82 -12.01 -0.91 -9.86
C HIS A 82 -11.60 -1.37 -8.46
N ILE A 83 -10.30 -1.52 -8.21
CA ILE A 83 -9.77 -1.97 -6.93
C ILE A 83 -10.15 -0.97 -5.82
N ARG A 84 -10.54 -1.53 -4.68
CA ARG A 84 -10.95 -0.82 -3.46
C ARG A 84 -10.07 -1.20 -2.29
N HIS A 85 -9.54 -2.40 -2.29
CA HIS A 85 -8.72 -2.93 -1.22
C HIS A 85 -7.56 -3.72 -1.83
N LEU A 86 -6.34 -3.30 -1.54
CA LEU A 86 -5.12 -3.89 -2.06
C LEU A 86 -4.11 -4.08 -0.92
N GLU A 87 -3.76 -5.33 -0.66
CA GLU A 87 -2.71 -5.71 0.29
C GLU A 87 -1.74 -6.65 -0.44
N LEU A 88 -0.46 -6.25 -0.50
CA LEU A 88 0.59 -7.00 -1.19
C LEU A 88 1.77 -7.25 -0.25
N GLY A 89 2.02 -8.52 0.03
CA GLY A 89 3.06 -8.97 0.97
C GLY A 89 2.50 -9.23 2.36
N ASN A 90 3.32 -9.82 3.22
CA ASN A 90 3.03 -9.86 4.64
C ASN A 90 3.64 -8.61 5.29
N PRO A 91 2.84 -7.66 5.80
CA PRO A 91 3.34 -6.45 6.44
C PRO A 91 4.36 -6.76 7.54
N CYS A 92 4.16 -7.87 8.26
CA CYS A 92 4.95 -8.30 9.41
C CYS A 92 6.39 -8.72 9.09
N LEU A 93 6.74 -8.96 7.82
CA LEU A 93 8.02 -9.59 7.44
C LEU A 93 8.82 -8.79 6.38
N ALA A 94 8.37 -7.59 6.05
CA ALA A 94 8.91 -6.78 4.96
C ALA A 94 10.10 -5.87 5.40
N HIS A 95 11.15 -6.46 5.97
CA HIS A 95 12.32 -5.69 6.43
C HIS A 95 13.13 -5.11 5.25
N GLY A 96 13.25 -3.78 5.18
CA GLY A 96 14.34 -3.06 4.49
C GLY A 96 14.41 -3.15 2.95
N LEU A 97 13.35 -3.60 2.27
CA LEU A 97 13.34 -3.77 0.80
C LEU A 97 12.25 -2.94 0.11
N ALA A 98 11.77 -1.87 0.75
CA ALA A 98 10.82 -0.98 0.13
C ALA A 98 11.47 -0.24 -1.06
N THR A 99 11.02 -0.52 -2.28
CA THR A 99 11.52 0.16 -3.50
C THR A 99 10.48 1.07 -4.16
N VAL A 100 9.23 1.03 -3.67
CA VAL A 100 8.16 1.89 -4.15
C VAL A 100 8.34 3.29 -3.58
N THR A 101 8.65 4.28 -4.42
CA THR A 101 8.78 5.68 -3.97
C THR A 101 7.41 6.36 -3.89
N PHE A 102 7.32 7.50 -3.19
CA PHE A 102 6.10 8.32 -3.17
C PHE A 102 5.61 8.69 -4.58
N ARG A 103 6.53 9.05 -5.49
CA ARG A 103 6.19 9.35 -6.87
C ARG A 103 5.57 8.15 -7.58
N GLY A 104 6.13 6.96 -7.40
CA GLY A 104 5.61 5.72 -7.97
C GLY A 104 4.24 5.38 -7.41
N LEU A 105 4.08 5.48 -6.09
CA LEU A 105 2.81 5.29 -5.40
C LEU A 105 1.73 6.23 -5.95
N PHE A 106 2.00 7.53 -6.05
CA PHE A 106 1.01 8.49 -6.56
C PHE A 106 0.72 8.29 -8.05
N ALA A 107 1.72 7.90 -8.84
CA ALA A 107 1.49 7.52 -10.24
C ALA A 107 0.52 6.32 -10.36
N ALA A 108 0.65 5.34 -9.47
CA ALA A 108 -0.21 4.17 -9.44
C ALA A 108 -1.61 4.48 -8.89
N LEU A 109 -1.72 5.25 -7.80
CA LEU A 109 -3.00 5.70 -7.21
C LEU A 109 -3.88 6.46 -8.20
N ARG A 110 -3.30 7.22 -9.15
CA ARG A 110 -4.05 7.87 -10.25
C ARG A 110 -4.84 6.89 -11.11
N ARG A 111 -4.50 5.60 -11.12
CA ARG A 111 -5.19 4.55 -11.89
C ARG A 111 -6.36 3.92 -11.14
N CYS A 112 -6.40 4.06 -9.81
CA CYS A 112 -7.38 3.40 -8.95
C CYS A 112 -8.14 4.42 -8.08
N PRO A 113 -8.98 5.28 -8.67
CA PRO A 113 -9.64 6.39 -7.95
C PRO A 113 -10.61 5.95 -6.86
N HIS A 114 -10.92 4.65 -6.77
CA HIS A 114 -11.82 4.05 -5.79
C HIS A 114 -11.08 3.22 -4.73
N LEU A 115 -9.74 3.30 -4.65
CA LEU A 115 -8.98 2.60 -3.63
C LEU A 115 -9.29 3.20 -2.24
N HIS A 116 -9.62 2.35 -1.28
CA HIS A 116 -9.95 2.71 0.11
C HIS A 116 -8.88 2.22 1.09
N THR A 117 -8.32 1.03 0.83
CA THR A 117 -7.30 0.40 1.67
C THR A 117 -6.10 0.03 0.81
N LEU A 118 -4.92 0.42 1.26
CA LEU A 118 -3.64 0.05 0.67
C LEU A 118 -2.69 -0.44 1.76
N ALA A 119 -2.15 -1.65 1.62
CA ALA A 119 -1.04 -2.15 2.44
C ALA A 119 0.10 -2.60 1.53
N LEU A 120 1.24 -1.91 1.59
CA LEU A 120 2.49 -2.29 0.94
C LEU A 120 3.67 -1.47 1.50
N PRO A 121 4.90 -1.99 1.47
CA PRO A 121 6.08 -1.25 1.87
C PRO A 121 6.40 -0.10 0.88
N ILE A 122 6.77 1.07 1.41
CA ILE A 122 7.16 2.27 0.65
C ILE A 122 8.54 2.78 1.06
N ASP A 123 9.30 3.28 0.10
CA ASP A 123 10.55 3.98 0.37
C ASP A 123 10.24 5.39 0.93
N ALA A 124 10.16 5.49 2.25
CA ALA A 124 10.00 6.74 2.98
C ALA A 124 11.34 7.35 3.45
N VAL A 125 12.46 6.76 3.02
CA VAL A 125 13.83 7.29 3.23
C VAL A 125 14.18 8.25 2.10
N ASN A 126 13.93 7.86 0.84
CA ASN A 126 14.27 8.65 -0.34
C ASN A 126 13.06 9.44 -0.87
N ILE A 127 12.71 10.54 -0.19
CA ILE A 127 11.59 11.41 -0.59
C ILE A 127 11.86 12.03 -1.98
N ASP A 128 11.01 11.69 -2.96
CA ASP A 128 11.14 12.11 -4.36
C ASP A 128 9.95 12.96 -4.88
N VAL A 129 9.10 13.41 -3.96
CA VAL A 129 7.90 14.21 -4.22
C VAL A 129 7.94 15.50 -3.41
N ASP A 130 7.49 16.58 -4.05
CA ASP A 130 7.24 17.87 -3.39
C ASP A 130 5.72 18.12 -3.32
N PRO A 131 5.12 18.13 -2.12
CA PRO A 131 3.69 18.33 -1.95
C PRO A 131 3.21 19.74 -2.31
N GLU A 132 4.10 20.73 -2.42
CA GLU A 132 3.74 22.11 -2.83
C GLU A 132 3.65 22.26 -4.35
N VAL A 133 4.36 21.41 -5.09
CA VAL A 133 4.44 21.46 -6.56
C VAL A 133 3.43 20.51 -7.22
N GLU A 134 3.17 19.36 -6.60
CA GLU A 134 2.27 18.36 -7.15
C GLU A 134 0.79 18.65 -6.84
N SER A 135 -0.06 18.65 -7.87
CA SER A 135 -1.49 18.98 -7.78
C SER A 135 -2.40 17.76 -7.63
N PHE A 136 -1.89 16.68 -7.05
CA PHE A 136 -2.61 15.42 -6.94
C PHE A 136 -3.18 15.21 -5.54
N GLN A 137 -4.43 14.75 -5.46
CA GLN A 137 -5.01 14.26 -4.21
C GLN A 137 -5.79 12.99 -4.48
N HIS A 138 -5.59 11.99 -3.63
CA HIS A 138 -6.34 10.75 -3.67
C HIS A 138 -7.44 10.76 -2.61
N THR A 139 -8.66 11.10 -3.02
CA THR A 139 -9.74 11.42 -2.08
C THR A 139 -10.49 10.22 -1.50
N SER A 140 -10.23 9.02 -2.03
CA SER A 140 -10.94 7.79 -1.63
C SER A 140 -10.19 6.96 -0.60
N LEU A 141 -8.87 7.13 -0.49
CA LEU A 141 -8.03 6.31 0.39
C LEU A 141 -8.30 6.68 1.85
N ARG A 142 -8.52 5.67 2.69
CA ARG A 142 -8.89 5.80 4.11
C ARG A 142 -7.89 5.13 5.03
N TYR A 143 -7.26 4.08 4.56
CA TYR A 143 -6.30 3.29 5.31
C TYR A 143 -5.06 3.04 4.46
N LEU A 144 -3.90 3.36 5.04
CA LEU A 144 -2.59 3.14 4.47
C LEU A 144 -1.76 2.39 5.51
N ASP A 145 -1.29 1.20 5.14
CA ASP A 145 -0.31 0.42 5.89
C ASP A 145 1.00 0.40 5.08
N VAL A 146 2.07 0.86 5.70
CA VAL A 146 3.41 0.99 5.10
C VAL A 146 4.35 -0.13 5.53
N SER A 147 3.83 -1.16 6.19
CA SER A 147 4.57 -2.32 6.68
C SER A 147 5.73 -1.91 7.59
N ASP A 148 6.89 -2.55 7.47
CA ASP A 148 8.11 -2.22 8.21
C ASP A 148 9.04 -1.30 7.39
N SER A 149 8.47 -0.23 6.83
CA SER A 149 9.24 0.71 6.01
C SER A 149 10.04 1.68 6.88
N ASP A 150 11.29 1.96 6.51
CA ASP A 150 12.10 2.96 7.21
C ASP A 150 11.64 4.40 6.89
N VAL A 151 11.75 5.30 7.88
CA VAL A 151 11.50 6.74 7.73
C VAL A 151 12.75 7.52 8.13
N THR A 152 13.08 8.58 7.40
CA THR A 152 14.19 9.48 7.77
C THR A 152 13.74 10.87 8.24
N ASP A 153 12.67 11.40 7.64
CA ASP A 153 12.09 12.70 8.01
C ASP A 153 10.58 12.55 8.25
N PRO A 154 10.17 12.28 9.50
CA PRO A 154 8.77 12.07 9.84
C PRO A 154 7.87 13.25 9.46
N GLU A 155 8.36 14.48 9.62
CA GLU A 155 7.57 15.67 9.35
C GLU A 155 7.36 15.86 7.84
N ALA A 156 8.39 15.66 7.02
CA ALA A 156 8.26 15.72 5.57
C ALA A 156 7.33 14.63 5.02
N VAL A 157 7.46 13.39 5.52
CA VAL A 157 6.56 12.28 5.17
C VAL A 157 5.12 12.60 5.56
N ALA A 158 4.88 13.07 6.79
CA ALA A 158 3.56 13.45 7.24
C ALA A 158 2.95 14.57 6.39
N ARG A 159 3.75 15.57 5.96
CA ARG A 159 3.26 16.65 5.06
C ARG A 159 2.85 16.10 3.69
N ILE A 160 3.61 15.17 3.13
CA ILE A 160 3.28 14.52 1.86
C ILE A 160 1.97 13.75 1.98
N ILE A 161 1.85 12.92 3.02
CA ILE A 161 0.65 12.10 3.27
C ILE A 161 -0.57 13.01 3.52
N PHE A 162 -0.44 14.03 4.36
CA PHE A 162 -1.54 14.96 4.65
C PHE A 162 -2.00 15.72 3.40
N SER A 163 -1.06 16.18 2.56
CA SER A 163 -1.37 16.94 1.35
C SER A 163 -2.03 16.07 0.26
N MET A 164 -1.46 14.88 0.02
CA MET A 164 -1.84 14.02 -1.11
C MET A 164 -2.95 13.03 -0.77
N LEU A 165 -3.08 12.63 0.50
CA LEU A 165 -4.00 11.61 0.99
C LEU A 165 -4.85 12.17 2.15
N PRO A 166 -5.64 13.25 1.93
CA PRO A 166 -6.26 14.07 2.98
C PRO A 166 -7.34 13.36 3.82
N TYR A 167 -7.60 12.09 3.55
CA TYR A 167 -8.73 11.34 4.06
C TYR A 167 -8.34 10.08 4.83
N ILE A 168 -7.05 9.91 5.09
CA ILE A 168 -6.53 8.94 6.06
C ILE A 168 -6.90 9.46 7.45
N LYS A 169 -7.79 8.74 8.14
CA LYS A 169 -8.42 9.22 9.39
C LYS A 169 -7.76 8.70 10.66
N ASP A 170 -7.19 7.51 10.58
CA ASP A 170 -6.70 6.77 11.74
C ASP A 170 -5.17 6.70 11.77
N GLY A 171 -4.50 7.60 11.02
CA GLY A 171 -3.06 7.57 10.81
C GLY A 171 -2.63 6.52 9.78
N VAL A 172 -1.32 6.32 9.69
CA VAL A 172 -0.66 5.28 8.91
C VAL A 172 -0.40 4.10 9.82
N ASP A 173 -0.79 2.90 9.38
CA ASP A 173 -0.49 1.65 10.08
C ASP A 173 0.90 1.13 9.68
N PHE A 174 1.55 0.42 10.59
CA PHE A 174 2.91 -0.09 10.42
C PHE A 174 3.17 -1.24 11.39
N ASN A 175 4.20 -2.03 11.13
CA ASN A 175 4.53 -3.16 11.99
C ASN A 175 5.46 -2.73 13.11
N ASP A 176 5.05 -3.01 14.35
CA ASP A 176 5.78 -2.66 15.58
C ASP A 176 6.32 -3.92 16.26
N PHE A 177 7.01 -4.80 15.52
CA PHE A 177 7.55 -6.05 16.06
C PHE A 177 8.80 -5.87 16.95
N ASP A 178 8.94 -4.73 17.62
CA ASP A 178 10.00 -4.47 18.61
C ASP A 178 9.66 -5.05 19.99
N ASP A 179 9.29 -6.34 20.04
CA ASP A 179 9.17 -7.12 21.29
C ASP A 179 10.50 -7.78 21.71
N LEU A 180 11.60 -7.58 20.95
CA LEU A 180 12.92 -8.10 21.28
C LEU A 180 14.02 -7.03 21.15
N ASP A 181 14.16 -6.23 22.22
CA ASP A 181 15.40 -5.60 22.67
C ASP A 181 16.08 -4.52 21.78
N ASP A 182 15.40 -3.89 20.82
CA ASP A 182 15.93 -2.66 20.19
C ASP A 182 15.10 -1.43 20.57
N PHE A 183 15.73 -0.47 21.24
CA PHE A 183 15.14 0.78 21.74
C PHE A 183 15.02 1.83 20.61
N GLY A 184 14.70 1.40 19.39
CA GLY A 184 14.41 2.30 18.28
C GLY A 184 12.97 2.75 18.39
N THR A 185 12.72 4.03 18.69
CA THR A 185 11.37 4.58 18.52
C THR A 185 11.03 4.48 17.03
N ASN A 186 10.08 3.61 16.66
CA ASN A 186 9.63 3.53 15.28
C ASN A 186 9.14 4.92 14.84
N LEU A 187 9.81 5.50 13.85
CA LEU A 187 9.60 6.88 13.43
C LEU A 187 8.22 7.11 12.79
N TRP A 188 7.47 6.04 12.48
CA TRP A 188 6.07 6.15 12.08
C TRP A 188 5.16 6.65 13.20
N TYR A 189 5.53 6.45 14.48
CA TYR A 189 4.84 7.12 15.59
C TYR A 189 4.95 8.64 15.46
N GLU A 190 6.14 9.17 15.12
CA GLU A 190 6.33 10.61 14.91
C GLU A 190 5.59 11.12 13.66
N VAL A 191 5.47 10.30 12.60
CA VAL A 191 4.65 10.62 11.43
C VAL A 191 3.19 10.79 11.84
N ASN A 192 2.64 9.85 12.60
CA ASN A 192 1.24 9.91 13.07
C ASN A 192 0.99 11.10 14.00
N ASP A 193 1.92 11.42 14.90
CA ASP A 193 1.86 12.63 15.73
C ASP A 193 1.81 13.91 14.88
N CYS A 194 2.59 13.97 13.80
CA CYS A 194 2.57 15.10 12.87
C CYS A 194 1.24 15.19 12.09
N LEU A 195 0.68 14.07 11.64
CA LEU A 195 -0.61 14.01 10.96
C LEU A 195 -1.74 14.54 11.87
N ASP A 196 -1.77 14.12 13.13
CA ASP A 196 -2.72 14.61 14.12
C ASP A 196 -2.58 16.12 14.35
N ALA A 197 -1.33 16.61 14.45
CA ALA A 197 -1.06 18.04 14.60
C ALA A 197 -1.54 18.86 13.39
N PHE A 198 -1.38 18.34 12.16
CA PHE A 198 -1.89 18.98 10.95
C PHE A 198 -3.41 18.99 10.90
N ALA A 199 -4.06 17.85 11.19
CA ALA A 199 -5.52 17.75 11.23
C ALA A 199 -6.13 18.70 12.28
N ALA A 200 -5.53 18.81 13.46
CA ALA A 200 -5.98 19.72 14.51
C ALA A 200 -5.82 21.20 14.13
N ARG A 201 -4.81 21.56 13.32
CA ARG A 201 -4.63 22.92 12.80
C ARG A 201 -5.68 23.26 11.74
N ASP A 202 -5.96 22.33 10.83
CA ASP A 202 -6.91 22.53 9.73
C ASP A 202 -8.34 22.73 10.25
N GLN A 203 -8.77 21.91 11.22
CA GLN A 203 -10.07 22.09 11.89
C GLN A 203 -10.22 23.47 12.54
N ARG A 204 -9.15 24.01 13.15
CA ARG A 204 -9.18 25.34 13.77
C ARG A 204 -9.31 26.46 12.73
N ILE A 205 -8.76 26.27 11.53
CA ILE A 205 -8.91 27.21 10.42
C ILE A 205 -10.35 27.19 9.90
N GLU A 206 -10.95 26.01 9.72
CA GLU A 206 -12.35 25.88 9.30
C GLU A 206 -13.34 26.50 10.31
N LEU A 207 -13.12 26.27 11.60
CA LEU A 207 -13.94 26.87 12.69
C LEU A 207 -13.74 28.38 12.87
N GLY A 208 -12.64 28.93 12.34
CA GLY A 208 -12.28 30.35 12.40
C GLY A 208 -12.72 31.16 11.17
N ALA A 209 -13.21 30.53 10.11
CA ALA A 209 -13.67 31.22 8.91
C ALA A 209 -15.03 31.90 9.14
N PRO A 210 -15.17 33.22 8.93
CA PRO A 210 -16.46 33.89 9.05
C PRO A 210 -17.40 33.38 7.97
N THR A 211 -18.58 32.92 8.38
CA THR A 211 -19.68 32.57 7.48
C THR A 211 -20.15 33.84 6.78
N THR A 212 -19.72 34.04 5.54
CA THR A 212 -20.24 35.09 4.63
C THR A 212 -21.41 34.58 3.82
#